data_AF-A0A1M6B2W5-F1
#
_entry.id   AF-A0A1M6B2W5-F1
#
_cell.length_a   1.000
_cell.length_b   1.000
_cell.length_c   1.000
_cell.angle_alpha   90.00
_cell.angle_beta   90.00
_cell.angle_gamma   90.00
#
_symmetry.space_group_name_H-M   'P 1'
#
loop_
_entity.id
_entity.type
_entity.pdbx_description
1 polymer ?
#
loop_
_entity_poly.entity_id
_entity_poly.type
_entity_poly.pdbx_seq_one_letter_code
_entity_poly.pdbx_strand_id
1 'polypeptide(L)'
;MNFFAKNGEVKLTNKGFLPTKIVSDLYQQGFIKEDSIELKIVKLYKESDSMSVNLTRILIELAGLVKKRHGKLSLTKTGEKILKDDFQLLKNILVTCAFKFNWAYYDGYGENQIGKLGYGFSLILLSKYGAEKRLDAFYAEKYFKAFPQLLASLEPRYGTVENYATRCYSLRVFDRILDYFGLIKIDKVGKGVDSVKFITRTDLFNKLMQVQPNSNSVG
;
A
#
# COMPACT_ATOMS: atom_id res chain seq x y z
N MET A 1 10.41 4.55 -12.20
CA MET A 1 11.51 3.73 -12.77
C MET A 1 12.14 4.35 -14.02
N ASN A 2 11.36 4.94 -14.94
CA ASN A 2 11.85 5.62 -16.15
C ASN A 2 12.91 6.71 -15.92
N PHE A 3 12.88 7.38 -14.76
CA PHE A 3 13.92 8.33 -14.38
C PHE A 3 15.32 7.69 -14.40
N PHE A 4 15.47 6.51 -13.79
CA PHE A 4 16.78 5.84 -13.71
C PHE A 4 17.22 5.29 -15.07
N ALA A 5 16.27 4.80 -15.88
CA ALA A 5 16.57 4.34 -17.23
C ALA A 5 17.15 5.47 -18.11
N LYS A 6 16.72 6.73 -17.89
CA LYS A 6 17.21 7.89 -18.63
C LYS A 6 18.48 8.51 -18.06
N ASN A 7 18.59 8.59 -16.72
CA ASN A 7 19.65 9.36 -16.05
C ASN A 7 20.76 8.49 -15.44
N GLY A 8 20.60 7.15 -15.42
CA GLY A 8 21.51 6.18 -14.82
C GLY A 8 21.50 6.15 -13.29
N GLU A 9 21.71 7.31 -12.66
CA GLU A 9 21.79 7.44 -11.21
C GLU A 9 21.16 8.74 -10.68
N VAL A 10 20.80 8.73 -9.40
CA VAL A 10 20.34 9.88 -8.64
C VAL A 10 21.36 10.18 -7.55
N LYS A 11 21.92 11.39 -7.55
CA LYS A 11 22.66 11.89 -6.38
C LYS A 11 21.66 12.21 -5.27
N LEU A 12 21.85 11.59 -4.10
CA LEU A 12 21.03 11.84 -2.92
C LEU A 12 21.54 13.08 -2.18
N THR A 13 20.70 13.65 -1.33
CA THR A 13 21.10 14.66 -0.36
C THR A 13 22.12 14.08 0.64
N ASN A 14 22.80 14.93 1.40
CA ASN A 14 23.74 14.50 2.44
C ASN A 14 23.08 13.60 3.51
N LYS A 15 21.78 13.78 3.75
CA LYS A 15 20.99 12.93 4.65
C LYS A 15 20.46 11.65 3.99
N GLY A 16 20.74 11.44 2.71
CA GLY A 16 20.37 10.25 1.97
C GLY A 16 18.96 10.25 1.37
N PHE A 17 18.26 11.38 1.38
CA PHE A 17 16.95 11.57 0.73
C PHE A 17 17.09 11.94 -0.75
N LEU A 18 15.99 11.75 -1.50
CA LEU A 18 15.81 12.29 -2.83
C LEU A 18 15.93 13.82 -2.83
N PRO A 19 16.59 14.41 -3.84
CA PRO A 19 16.59 15.86 -4.07
C PRO A 19 15.18 16.43 -4.25
N THR A 20 14.96 17.66 -3.79
CA THR A 20 13.66 18.36 -3.82
C THR A 20 13.04 18.41 -5.22
N LYS A 21 13.85 18.65 -6.26
CA LYS A 21 13.40 18.64 -7.66
C LYS A 21 12.81 17.29 -8.06
N ILE A 22 13.49 16.19 -7.71
CA ILE A 22 13.01 14.84 -8.03
C ILE A 22 11.71 14.53 -7.26
N VAL A 23 11.62 14.96 -6.00
CA VAL A 23 10.39 14.81 -5.20
C VAL A 23 9.22 15.53 -5.89
N SER A 24 9.44 16.78 -6.30
CA SER A 24 8.44 17.57 -7.04
C SER A 24 8.04 16.89 -8.36
N ASP A 25 9.01 16.50 -9.17
CA ASP A 25 8.78 15.87 -10.49
C ASP A 25 8.05 14.51 -10.37
N LEU A 26 8.33 13.74 -9.31
CA LEU A 26 7.63 12.48 -9.04
C LEU A 26 6.18 12.70 -8.64
N TYR A 27 5.94 13.63 -7.71
CA TYR A 27 4.59 13.91 -7.24
C TYR A 27 3.70 14.52 -8.33
N GLN A 28 4.25 15.43 -9.13
CA GLN A 28 3.53 16.10 -10.22
C GLN A 28 3.08 15.17 -11.36
N GLN A 29 3.56 13.92 -11.41
CA GLN A 29 3.01 12.91 -12.33
C GLN A 29 1.55 12.56 -12.00
N GLY A 30 1.07 12.87 -10.79
CA GLY A 30 -0.34 12.81 -10.45
C GLY A 30 -0.92 11.40 -10.30
N PHE A 31 -0.08 10.37 -10.20
CA PHE A 31 -0.53 8.99 -10.02
C PHE A 31 -1.20 8.74 -8.66
N ILE A 32 -0.65 9.34 -7.59
CA ILE A 32 -1.21 9.28 -6.25
C ILE A 32 -1.27 10.71 -5.71
N LYS A 33 -2.47 11.15 -5.35
CA LYS A 33 -2.69 12.45 -4.71
C LYS A 33 -2.81 12.28 -3.21
N GLU A 34 -2.29 13.24 -2.47
CA GLU A 34 -2.34 13.26 -1.01
C GLU A 34 -3.07 14.52 -0.57
N ASP A 35 -4.24 14.36 0.06
CA ASP A 35 -5.12 15.48 0.44
C ASP A 35 -4.39 16.57 1.23
N SER A 36 -3.43 16.20 2.08
CA SER A 36 -2.62 17.15 2.86
C SER A 36 -1.81 18.10 1.97
N ILE A 37 -1.31 17.63 0.84
CA ILE A 37 -0.55 18.43 -0.13
C ILE A 37 -1.52 19.21 -1.03
N GLU A 38 -2.55 18.55 -1.55
CA GLU A 38 -3.53 19.16 -2.46
C GLU A 38 -4.30 20.31 -1.80
N LEU A 39 -4.65 20.16 -0.52
CA LEU A 39 -5.29 21.20 0.30
C LEU A 39 -4.30 22.21 0.89
N LYS A 40 -3.01 22.13 0.53
CA LYS A 40 -1.93 23.02 0.98
C LYS A 40 -1.74 23.05 2.51
N ILE A 41 -2.15 22.00 3.21
CA ILE A 41 -1.89 21.81 4.65
C ILE A 41 -0.40 21.52 4.86
N VAL A 42 0.20 20.76 3.95
CA VAL A 42 1.63 20.44 3.91
C VAL A 42 2.23 21.00 2.62
N LYS A 43 3.31 21.76 2.74
CA LYS A 43 4.09 22.21 1.58
C LYS A 43 5.02 21.09 1.13
N LEU A 44 4.82 20.57 -0.08
CA LEU A 44 5.74 19.60 -0.68
C LEU A 44 7.10 20.23 -0.94
N TYR A 45 8.12 19.82 -0.19
CA TYR A 45 9.48 20.32 -0.35
C TYR A 45 10.54 19.22 -0.29
N LYS A 46 10.50 18.36 0.73
CA LYS A 46 11.43 17.23 0.93
C LYS A 46 10.69 15.90 0.81
N GLU A 47 11.45 14.82 0.62
CA GLU A 47 10.90 13.47 0.42
C GLU A 47 9.91 13.04 1.51
N SER A 48 10.18 13.37 2.77
CA SER A 48 9.31 13.03 3.90
C SER A 48 7.97 13.78 3.93
N ASP A 49 7.80 14.81 3.09
CA ASP A 49 6.54 15.56 3.02
C ASP A 49 5.49 14.84 2.17
N SER A 50 5.89 13.90 1.31
CA SER A 50 5.00 13.05 0.51
C SER A 50 5.20 11.59 0.87
N MET A 51 4.15 10.98 1.41
CA MET A 51 4.17 9.59 1.78
C MET A 51 4.26 8.68 0.55
N SER A 52 3.59 9.03 -0.54
CA SER A 52 3.59 8.22 -1.77
C SER A 52 4.98 8.19 -2.43
N VAL A 53 5.68 9.33 -2.47
CA VAL A 53 7.05 9.41 -3.01
C VAL A 53 8.02 8.63 -2.12
N ASN A 54 7.95 8.82 -0.80
CA ASN A 54 8.83 8.11 0.13
C ASN A 54 8.55 6.60 0.15
N LEU A 55 7.28 6.18 0.10
CA LEU A 55 6.90 4.78 -0.02
C LEU A 55 7.44 4.17 -1.31
N THR A 56 7.32 4.87 -2.44
CA THR A 56 7.87 4.43 -3.72
C THR A 56 9.36 4.16 -3.61
N ARG A 57 10.11 5.09 -2.99
CA ARG A 57 11.54 4.95 -2.73
C ARG A 57 11.87 3.71 -1.90
N ILE A 58 11.15 3.51 -0.80
CA ILE A 58 11.33 2.36 0.11
C ILE A 58 11.05 1.05 -0.63
N LEU A 59 9.95 0.97 -1.38
CA LEU A 59 9.56 -0.26 -2.07
C LEU A 59 10.59 -0.68 -3.13
N ILE A 60 11.12 0.25 -3.95
CA ILE A 60 12.13 -0.11 -4.96
C ILE A 60 13.47 -0.54 -4.33
N GLU A 61 13.78 -0.07 -3.13
CA GLU A 61 14.94 -0.53 -2.35
C GLU A 61 14.72 -1.92 -1.75
N LEU A 62 13.58 -2.14 -1.07
CA LEU A 62 13.22 -3.45 -0.50
C LEU A 62 13.06 -4.54 -1.57
N ALA A 63 12.63 -4.14 -2.76
CA ALA A 63 12.52 -4.99 -3.94
C ALA A 63 13.89 -5.35 -4.54
N GLY A 64 14.96 -4.64 -4.17
CA GLY A 64 16.30 -4.84 -4.72
C GLY A 64 16.45 -4.34 -6.16
N LEU A 65 15.54 -3.50 -6.64
CA LEU A 65 15.58 -2.93 -8.00
C LEU A 65 16.61 -1.81 -8.11
N VAL A 66 16.87 -1.12 -6.99
CA VAL A 66 17.88 -0.09 -6.88
C VAL A 66 18.79 -0.36 -5.68
N LYS A 67 19.98 0.25 -5.69
CA LYS A 67 20.95 0.19 -4.60
C LYS A 67 21.45 1.59 -4.26
N LYS A 68 21.65 1.84 -2.97
CA LYS A 68 22.31 3.04 -2.48
C LYS A 68 23.81 2.78 -2.30
N ARG A 69 24.66 3.56 -2.97
CA ARG A 69 26.13 3.46 -2.85
C ARG A 69 26.76 4.84 -2.99
N HIS A 70 27.67 5.20 -2.09
CA HIS A 70 28.39 6.49 -2.10
C HIS A 70 27.49 7.73 -2.26
N GLY A 71 26.38 7.79 -1.52
CA GLY A 71 25.43 8.91 -1.59
C GLY A 71 24.64 8.99 -2.90
N LYS A 72 24.66 7.92 -3.71
CA LYS A 72 23.92 7.82 -4.96
C LYS A 72 22.98 6.63 -4.94
N LEU A 73 21.97 6.71 -5.77
CA LEU A 73 21.00 5.66 -6.00
C LEU A 73 21.00 5.28 -7.48
N SER A 74 21.16 4.01 -7.77
CA SER A 74 21.19 3.51 -9.15
C SER A 74 20.51 2.15 -9.27
N LEU A 75 20.18 1.75 -10.50
CA LEU A 75 19.61 0.43 -10.76
C LEU A 75 20.61 -0.69 -10.38
N THR A 76 20.05 -1.81 -9.95
CA THR A 76 20.78 -3.09 -9.92
C THR A 76 20.67 -3.76 -11.29
N LYS A 77 21.51 -4.76 -11.57
CA LYS A 77 21.36 -5.60 -12.79
C LYS A 77 19.98 -6.24 -12.86
N THR A 78 19.46 -6.67 -11.70
CA THR A 78 18.10 -7.20 -11.55
C THR A 78 17.04 -6.15 -11.88
N GLY A 79 17.23 -4.92 -11.37
CA GLY A 79 16.41 -3.77 -11.73
C GLY A 79 16.37 -3.56 -13.24
N GLU A 80 17.52 -3.37 -13.89
CA GLU A 80 17.63 -3.17 -15.34
C GLU A 80 16.90 -4.25 -16.17
N LYS A 81 16.96 -5.51 -15.73
CA LYS A 81 16.23 -6.62 -16.36
C LYS A 81 14.72 -6.48 -16.16
N ILE A 82 14.27 -6.29 -14.92
CA ILE A 82 12.84 -6.23 -14.57
C ILE A 82 12.16 -4.99 -15.16
N LEU A 83 12.87 -3.86 -15.33
CA LEU A 83 12.31 -2.65 -15.96
C LEU A 83 11.82 -2.87 -17.40
N LYS A 84 12.24 -3.94 -18.08
CA LYS A 84 11.83 -4.25 -19.45
C LYS A 84 10.55 -5.09 -19.53
N ASP A 85 9.99 -5.48 -18.38
CA ASP A 85 8.82 -6.33 -18.27
C ASP A 85 7.88 -5.74 -17.20
N ASP A 86 6.85 -5.03 -17.66
CA ASP A 86 5.89 -4.33 -16.79
C ASP A 86 5.17 -5.30 -15.85
N PHE A 87 4.90 -6.53 -16.29
CA PHE A 87 4.23 -7.53 -15.45
C PHE A 87 5.15 -7.98 -14.32
N GLN A 88 6.42 -8.28 -14.61
CA GLN A 88 7.39 -8.65 -13.57
C GLN A 88 7.67 -7.49 -12.63
N LEU A 89 7.71 -6.26 -13.14
CA LEU A 89 7.89 -5.06 -12.31
C LEU A 89 6.71 -4.90 -11.33
N LEU A 90 5.48 -4.94 -11.83
CA LEU A 90 4.28 -4.88 -11.01
C LEU A 90 4.25 -6.00 -9.97
N LYS A 91 4.46 -7.25 -10.39
CA LYS A 91 4.48 -8.42 -9.51
C LYS A 91 5.53 -8.26 -8.41
N ASN A 92 6.74 -7.82 -8.75
CA ASN A 92 7.83 -7.68 -7.80
C ASN A 92 7.55 -6.58 -6.76
N ILE A 93 6.99 -5.44 -7.18
CA ILE A 93 6.59 -4.36 -6.28
C ILE A 93 5.43 -4.80 -5.38
N LEU A 94 4.40 -5.45 -5.94
CA LEU A 94 3.23 -5.93 -5.19
C LEU A 94 3.62 -6.96 -4.12
N VAL A 95 4.46 -7.95 -4.46
CA VAL A 95 4.98 -8.94 -3.51
C VAL A 95 5.85 -8.29 -2.45
N THR A 96 6.71 -7.34 -2.85
CA THR A 96 7.53 -6.59 -1.88
C THR A 96 6.66 -5.81 -0.89
N CYS A 97 5.61 -5.17 -1.39
CA CYS A 97 4.65 -4.44 -0.57
C CYS A 97 3.89 -5.37 0.39
N ALA A 98 3.44 -6.53 -0.07
CA ALA A 98 2.70 -7.48 0.76
C ALA A 98 3.56 -8.14 1.85
N PHE A 99 4.78 -8.55 1.52
CA PHE A 99 5.55 -9.44 2.40
C PHE A 99 6.73 -8.76 3.10
N LYS A 100 7.41 -7.81 2.43
CA LYS A 100 8.63 -7.19 2.96
C LYS A 100 8.40 -5.84 3.62
N PHE A 101 7.45 -5.06 3.12
CA PHE A 101 7.16 -3.75 3.69
C PHE A 101 6.55 -3.88 5.10
N ASN A 102 6.88 -2.91 5.97
CA ASN A 102 6.26 -2.79 7.27
C ASN A 102 4.97 -1.97 7.16
N TRP A 103 3.83 -2.64 7.29
CA TRP A 103 2.51 -2.01 7.12
C TRP A 103 2.18 -1.00 8.21
N ALA A 104 2.88 -1.03 9.35
CA ALA A 104 2.72 -0.05 10.43
C ALA A 104 3.47 1.26 10.22
N TYR A 105 4.30 1.37 9.16
CA TYR A 105 5.29 2.45 9.04
C TYR A 105 4.69 3.86 9.01
N TYR A 106 3.46 4.04 8.52
CA TYR A 106 2.82 5.36 8.37
C TYR A 106 1.44 5.49 9.04
N ASP A 107 1.03 4.53 9.86
CA ASP A 107 -0.38 4.43 10.25
C ASP A 107 -0.69 4.81 11.71
N GLY A 108 0.32 4.86 12.58
CA GLY A 108 0.15 5.19 14.00
C GLY A 108 -0.52 4.09 14.85
N TYR A 109 -0.79 2.91 14.29
CA TYR A 109 -1.38 1.76 15.00
C TYR A 109 -0.32 0.84 15.63
N GLY A 110 0.96 1.04 15.31
CA GLY A 110 2.04 0.18 15.81
C GLY A 110 2.01 -1.23 15.20
N GLU A 111 2.96 -2.07 15.63
CA GLU A 111 3.15 -3.39 15.05
C GLU A 111 2.23 -4.43 15.72
N ASN A 112 1.15 -4.80 15.04
CA ASN A 112 0.10 -5.71 15.57
C ASN A 112 -0.40 -6.76 14.54
N GLN A 113 0.32 -6.93 13.42
CA GLN A 113 0.01 -7.85 12.31
C GLN A 113 -1.36 -7.70 11.63
N ILE A 114 -2.25 -6.81 12.09
CA ILE A 114 -3.56 -6.55 11.48
C ILE A 114 -3.39 -6.19 10.00
N GLY A 115 -4.19 -6.83 9.15
CA GLY A 115 -4.17 -6.69 7.69
C GLY A 115 -3.08 -7.51 7.01
N LYS A 116 -1.88 -7.57 7.61
CA LYS A 116 -0.72 -8.30 7.05
C LYS A 116 -0.87 -9.81 7.24
N LEU A 117 -1.18 -10.26 8.45
CA LEU A 117 -1.50 -11.66 8.71
C LEU A 117 -2.73 -12.03 7.89
N GLY A 118 -2.68 -13.10 7.12
CA GLY A 118 -3.85 -13.51 6.34
C GLY A 118 -4.29 -12.49 5.30
N TYR A 119 -3.41 -11.62 4.79
CA TYR A 119 -3.74 -10.69 3.70
C TYR A 119 -4.41 -11.38 2.49
N GLY A 120 -4.00 -12.62 2.16
CA GLY A 120 -4.65 -13.43 1.14
C GLY A 120 -6.14 -13.68 1.42
N PHE A 121 -6.55 -13.77 2.69
CA PHE A 121 -7.96 -13.86 3.06
C PHE A 121 -8.73 -12.59 2.70
N SER A 122 -8.14 -11.41 2.89
CA SER A 122 -8.74 -10.14 2.45
C SER A 122 -8.94 -10.10 0.93
N LEU A 123 -7.99 -10.65 0.16
CA LEU A 123 -8.15 -10.82 -1.29
C LEU A 123 -9.29 -11.78 -1.64
N ILE A 124 -9.43 -12.90 -0.90
CA ILE A 124 -10.57 -13.83 -1.08
C ILE A 124 -11.89 -13.12 -0.77
N LEU A 125 -11.97 -12.36 0.32
CA LEU A 125 -13.17 -11.60 0.66
C LEU A 125 -13.53 -10.60 -0.44
N LEU A 126 -12.56 -9.89 -1.01
CA LEU A 126 -12.77 -8.99 -2.14
C LEU A 126 -13.20 -9.73 -3.42
N SER A 127 -12.60 -10.87 -3.71
CA SER A 127 -13.01 -11.69 -4.85
C SER A 127 -14.46 -12.16 -4.72
N LYS A 128 -14.91 -12.47 -3.50
CA LYS A 128 -16.25 -12.99 -3.23
C LYS A 128 -17.32 -11.91 -3.11
N TYR A 129 -17.01 -10.79 -2.47
CA TYR A 129 -18.00 -9.77 -2.10
C TYR A 129 -17.77 -8.41 -2.75
N GLY A 130 -16.59 -8.17 -3.33
CA GLY A 130 -16.17 -6.85 -3.82
C GLY A 130 -16.80 -6.42 -5.14
N ALA A 131 -17.54 -7.27 -5.83
CA ALA A 131 -18.30 -6.85 -7.02
C ALA A 131 -19.38 -5.81 -6.69
N GLU A 132 -19.91 -5.87 -5.47
CA GLU A 132 -20.88 -4.92 -4.96
C GLU A 132 -20.21 -3.91 -4.01
N LYS A 133 -20.81 -2.72 -3.92
CA LYS A 133 -20.38 -1.69 -2.98
C LYS A 133 -20.69 -2.15 -1.55
N ARG A 134 -19.65 -2.35 -0.73
CA ARG A 134 -19.77 -2.83 0.66
C ARG A 134 -18.99 -1.95 1.62
N LEU A 135 -19.46 -1.85 2.86
CA LEU A 135 -18.72 -1.14 3.92
C LEU A 135 -17.35 -1.78 4.16
N ASP A 136 -16.34 -0.97 4.46
CA ASP A 136 -15.04 -1.49 4.89
C ASP A 136 -15.14 -2.37 6.15
N ALA A 137 -16.02 -1.99 7.09
CA ALA A 137 -16.32 -2.75 8.29
C ALA A 137 -16.87 -4.16 8.01
N PHE A 138 -17.61 -4.36 6.91
CA PHE A 138 -18.12 -5.68 6.51
C PHE A 138 -16.98 -6.67 6.24
N TYR A 139 -15.86 -6.19 5.69
CA TYR A 139 -14.67 -6.99 5.44
C TYR A 139 -13.87 -7.20 6.73
N ALA A 140 -13.72 -6.14 7.54
CA ALA A 140 -13.03 -6.20 8.82
C ALA A 140 -13.67 -7.24 9.75
N GLU A 141 -15.00 -7.25 9.85
CA GLU A 141 -15.76 -8.21 10.66
C GLU A 141 -15.43 -9.66 10.28
N LYS A 142 -15.43 -9.97 8.97
CA LYS A 142 -15.12 -11.32 8.48
C LYS A 142 -13.66 -11.69 8.70
N TYR A 143 -12.76 -10.73 8.51
CA TYR A 143 -11.34 -10.90 8.76
C TYR A 143 -11.08 -11.22 10.24
N PHE A 144 -11.64 -10.45 11.17
CA PHE A 144 -11.44 -10.70 12.60
C PHE A 144 -12.18 -11.93 13.11
N LYS A 145 -13.28 -12.34 12.46
CA LYS A 145 -13.89 -13.65 12.71
C LYS A 145 -12.97 -14.81 12.34
N ALA A 146 -12.17 -14.67 11.27
CA ALA A 146 -11.18 -15.67 10.87
C ALA A 146 -9.89 -15.60 11.69
N PHE A 147 -9.53 -14.42 12.21
CA PHE A 147 -8.31 -14.18 12.98
C PHE A 147 -8.59 -13.49 14.33
N PRO A 148 -9.39 -14.10 15.23
CA PRO A 148 -9.79 -13.48 16.49
C PRO A 148 -8.60 -13.20 17.43
N GLN A 149 -7.51 -13.96 17.29
CA GLN A 149 -6.29 -13.75 18.08
C GLN A 149 -5.66 -12.37 17.88
N LEU A 150 -5.92 -11.70 16.74
CA LEU A 150 -5.42 -10.35 16.48
C LEU A 150 -6.08 -9.28 17.35
N LEU A 151 -7.19 -9.61 18.01
CA LEU A 151 -7.88 -8.69 18.93
C LEU A 151 -7.39 -8.83 20.38
N ALA A 152 -6.90 -10.01 20.75
CA ALA A 152 -6.65 -10.38 22.15
C ALA A 152 -5.57 -9.53 22.84
N SER A 153 -4.61 -8.99 22.08
CA SER A 153 -3.48 -8.20 22.60
C SER A 153 -3.61 -6.69 22.32
N LEU A 154 -4.80 -6.22 21.92
CA LEU A 154 -5.00 -4.81 21.59
C LEU A 154 -5.40 -4.01 22.83
N GLU A 155 -4.62 -2.98 23.13
CA GLU A 155 -4.91 -2.01 24.18
C GLU A 155 -5.03 -0.61 23.57
N PRO A 156 -6.15 -0.30 22.90
CA PRO A 156 -6.32 1.00 22.27
C PRO A 156 -6.40 2.09 23.34
N ARG A 157 -5.68 3.21 23.13
CA ARG A 157 -5.77 4.38 24.01
C ARG A 157 -7.14 5.07 23.97
N TYR A 158 -7.85 4.91 22.85
CA TYR A 158 -9.14 5.56 22.60
C TYR A 158 -10.06 4.63 21.80
N GLY A 159 -11.36 4.67 22.12
CA GLY A 159 -12.38 3.86 21.46
C GLY A 159 -12.38 2.39 21.91
N THR A 160 -13.21 1.58 21.26
CA THR A 160 -13.27 0.14 21.52
C THR A 160 -12.21 -0.62 20.73
N VAL A 161 -11.90 -1.85 21.16
CA VAL A 161 -10.98 -2.75 20.45
C VAL A 161 -11.46 -3.00 19.02
N GLU A 162 -12.75 -3.22 18.82
CA GLU A 162 -13.36 -3.49 17.52
C GLU A 162 -13.24 -2.30 16.58
N ASN A 163 -13.53 -1.09 17.07
CA ASN A 163 -13.42 0.14 16.29
C ASN A 163 -11.97 0.42 15.92
N TYR A 164 -11.04 0.28 16.87
CA TYR A 164 -9.61 0.44 16.62
C TYR A 164 -9.10 -0.57 15.58
N ALA A 165 -9.42 -1.85 15.76
CA ALA A 165 -8.99 -2.93 14.89
C ALA A 165 -9.58 -2.78 13.48
N THR A 166 -10.85 -2.41 13.36
CA THR A 166 -11.53 -2.15 12.09
C THR A 166 -10.87 -1.00 11.32
N ARG A 167 -10.56 0.11 11.99
CA ARG A 167 -9.90 1.25 11.35
C ARG A 167 -8.46 0.92 10.94
N CYS A 168 -7.73 0.18 11.77
CA CYS A 168 -6.39 -0.33 11.45
C CYS A 168 -6.42 -1.22 10.20
N TYR A 169 -7.31 -2.22 10.19
CA TYR A 169 -7.51 -3.12 9.06
C TYR A 169 -7.89 -2.37 7.78
N SER A 170 -8.89 -1.49 7.88
CA SER A 170 -9.40 -0.71 6.74
C SER A 170 -8.30 0.14 6.11
N LEU A 171 -7.56 0.91 6.93
CA LEU A 171 -6.47 1.77 6.45
C LEU A 171 -5.36 0.95 5.79
N ARG A 172 -4.92 -0.13 6.43
CA ARG A 172 -3.82 -0.96 5.92
C ARG A 172 -4.19 -1.68 4.64
N VAL A 173 -5.32 -2.36 4.62
CA VAL A 173 -5.70 -3.22 3.51
C VAL A 173 -6.21 -2.38 2.33
N PHE A 174 -7.11 -1.42 2.58
CA PHE A 174 -7.75 -0.68 1.49
C PHE A 174 -6.90 0.50 1.05
N ASP A 175 -6.72 1.54 1.87
CA ASP A 175 -6.11 2.81 1.45
C ASP A 175 -4.60 2.69 1.17
N ARG A 176 -3.88 1.82 1.90
CA ARG A 176 -2.40 1.77 1.85
C ARG A 176 -1.83 0.64 1.01
N ILE A 177 -2.68 -0.23 0.47
CA ILE A 177 -2.25 -1.37 -0.34
C ILE A 177 -3.12 -1.43 -1.59
N LEU A 178 -4.38 -1.82 -1.45
CA LEU A 178 -5.21 -2.13 -2.61
C LEU A 178 -5.55 -0.90 -3.47
N ASP A 179 -5.77 0.26 -2.84
CA ASP A 179 -6.04 1.51 -3.55
C ASP A 179 -4.80 2.00 -4.31
N TYR A 180 -3.61 1.90 -3.71
CA TYR A 180 -2.34 2.25 -4.38
C TYR A 180 -2.05 1.44 -5.64
N PHE A 181 -2.54 0.20 -5.71
CA PHE A 181 -2.43 -0.64 -6.92
C PHE A 181 -3.67 -0.56 -7.82
N GLY A 182 -4.63 0.32 -7.52
CA GLY A 182 -5.87 0.48 -8.30
C GLY A 182 -6.77 -0.76 -8.30
N LEU A 183 -6.65 -1.62 -7.29
CA LEU A 183 -7.38 -2.89 -7.17
C LEU A 183 -8.80 -2.69 -6.61
N ILE A 184 -9.07 -1.53 -6.02
CA ILE A 184 -10.36 -1.16 -5.46
C ILE A 184 -10.69 0.29 -5.82
N LYS A 185 -11.95 0.66 -5.58
CA LYS A 185 -12.41 2.04 -5.47
C LYS A 185 -12.90 2.25 -4.04
N ILE A 186 -12.58 3.43 -3.50
CA ILE A 186 -13.01 3.86 -2.17
C ILE A 186 -13.98 5.03 -2.32
N ASP A 187 -15.24 4.81 -1.94
CA ASP A 187 -16.22 5.90 -1.82
C ASP A 187 -16.36 6.29 -0.35
N LYS A 188 -16.15 7.58 -0.04
CA LYS A 188 -16.35 8.13 1.30
C LYS A 188 -17.63 8.98 1.33
N VAL A 189 -18.49 8.73 2.31
CA VAL A 189 -19.71 9.52 2.56
C VAL A 189 -19.59 10.16 3.94
N GLY A 190 -19.94 11.44 4.06
CA GLY A 190 -19.77 12.22 5.29
C GLY A 190 -18.44 12.98 5.34
N LYS A 191 -18.08 13.51 6.52
CA LYS A 191 -16.87 14.31 6.74
C LYS A 191 -16.16 13.90 8.03
N GLY A 192 -14.84 14.01 8.04
CA GLY A 192 -14.03 13.80 9.24
C GLY A 192 -14.14 12.38 9.82
N VAL A 193 -14.25 12.30 11.15
CA VAL A 193 -14.26 11.03 11.90
C VAL A 193 -15.53 10.20 11.68
N ASP A 194 -16.62 10.84 11.28
CA ASP A 194 -17.92 10.18 11.02
C ASP A 194 -18.05 9.72 9.56
N SER A 195 -16.98 9.87 8.76
CA SER A 195 -17.00 9.41 7.38
C SER A 195 -17.11 7.89 7.30
N VAL A 196 -18.04 7.45 6.47
CA VAL A 196 -18.28 6.03 6.18
C VAL A 196 -17.58 5.68 4.88
N LYS A 197 -16.87 4.56 4.87
CA LYS A 197 -16.06 4.11 3.73
C LYS A 197 -16.68 2.87 3.09
N PHE A 198 -16.88 2.94 1.78
CA PHE A 198 -17.33 1.82 0.96
C PHE A 198 -16.25 1.39 -0.01
N ILE A 199 -16.13 0.07 -0.19
CA ILE A 199 -15.14 -0.59 -1.03
C ILE A 199 -15.85 -1.33 -2.15
N THR A 200 -15.37 -1.13 -3.36
CA THR A 200 -15.76 -1.92 -4.55
C THR A 200 -14.48 -2.36 -5.26
N ARG A 201 -14.37 -3.62 -5.69
CA ARG A 201 -13.22 -4.10 -6.47
C ARG A 201 -13.26 -3.51 -7.88
N THR A 202 -12.09 -3.33 -8.50
CA THR A 202 -11.98 -2.89 -9.90
C THR A 202 -11.90 -4.08 -10.85
N ASP A 203 -12.06 -3.83 -12.15
CA ASP A 203 -11.78 -4.85 -13.17
C ASP A 203 -10.30 -5.27 -13.18
N LEU A 204 -9.40 -4.37 -12.76
CA LEU A 204 -7.98 -4.66 -12.61
C LEU A 204 -7.74 -5.77 -11.57
N PHE A 205 -8.49 -5.78 -10.48
CA PHE A 205 -8.44 -6.87 -9.50
C PHE A 205 -8.68 -8.23 -10.17
N ASN A 206 -9.72 -8.33 -11.03
CA ASN A 206 -10.08 -9.58 -11.70
C ASN A 206 -9.03 -10.04 -12.71
N LYS A 207 -8.30 -9.10 -13.31
CA LYS A 207 -7.20 -9.41 -14.23
C LYS A 207 -5.96 -9.92 -13.50
N LEU A 208 -5.72 -9.45 -12.27
CA LEU A 208 -4.50 -9.76 -11.51
C LEU A 208 -4.68 -10.89 -10.49
N MET A 209 -5.89 -11.12 -10.01
CA MET A 209 -6.19 -12.07 -8.94
C MET A 209 -7.15 -13.16 -9.44
N GLN A 210 -6.73 -14.41 -9.32
CA GLN A 210 -7.59 -15.57 -9.52
C GLN A 210 -7.69 -16.33 -8.20
N VAL A 211 -8.90 -16.40 -7.65
CA VAL A 211 -9.19 -17.27 -6.49
C VAL A 211 -9.68 -18.60 -7.03
N GLN A 212 -8.87 -19.64 -6.86
CA GLN A 212 -9.27 -20.99 -7.22
C GLN A 212 -10.07 -21.59 -6.05
N PRO A 213 -11.20 -22.26 -6.31
CA PRO A 213 -11.84 -23.06 -5.27
C PRO A 213 -10.85 -24.11 -4.78
N ASN A 214 -10.92 -24.46 -3.50
CA ASN A 214 -10.21 -25.65 -3.03
C ASN A 214 -10.70 -26.82 -3.89
N SER A 215 -9.78 -27.44 -4.64
CA SER A 215 -10.02 -28.74 -5.24
C SER A 215 -10.23 -29.70 -4.08
N ASN A 216 -11.48 -29.87 -3.65
CA ASN A 216 -11.82 -30.93 -2.73
C ASN A 216 -11.36 -32.23 -3.38
N SER A 217 -10.37 -32.86 -2.76
CA SER A 217 -10.07 -34.26 -2.97
C SER A 217 -11.39 -35.00 -2.84
N VAL A 218 -11.86 -35.57 -3.95
CA VAL A 218 -12.89 -36.59 -3.92
C VAL A 218 -12.31 -37.74 -3.12
N GLY A 219 -12.88 -38.00 -1.95
CA GLY A 219 -12.61 -39.13 -1.07
C GLY A 219 -13.91 -39.55 -0.44
#